data_AF-A0A534SNL2-F1
#
_entry.id   AF-A0A534SNL2-F1
#
_cell.length_a   1.000
_cell.length_b   1.000
_cell.length_c   1.000
_cell.angle_alpha   90.00
_cell.angle_beta   90.00
_cell.angle_gamma   90.00
#
_symmetry.space_group_name_H-M   'P 1'
#
loop_
_entity.id
_entity.type
_entity.pdbx_description
1 polymer ?
#
loop_
_entity_poly.entity_id
_entity_poly.type
_entity_poly.pdbx_seq_one_letter_code
_entity_poly.pdbx_strand_id
1 'polypeptide(L)'
;MTCAAAAIVLLAMLRPAVRAETEPSTLPPESESGMARPIARLFEVRRGAEHLELALGGDVPTPVNQKMTAAANAGQAWVPAVEDLREVNEKWRPAKIEPRNYAKVEYRLLGSDAFPPEFSEDETTKGSQFAIAIKESFPGGQAVRMTYSVFGVRNRTPTVLSGTAIISTVAVAPFPLPIVLKGDFQAYRLGEAPARSVFQRISDLFSGCRHR
;
A
#
# COMPACT_ATOMS: atom_id res chain seq x y z
N MET A 1 7.08 30.18 0.28
CA MET A 1 6.08 29.30 -0.37
C MET A 1 6.48 27.86 -0.12
N THR A 2 5.90 27.22 0.88
CA THR A 2 6.15 25.82 1.23
C THR A 2 5.27 24.93 0.36
N CYS A 3 5.85 24.32 -0.69
CA CYS A 3 5.17 23.25 -1.42
C CYS A 3 4.97 22.07 -0.46
N ALA A 4 3.73 21.82 -0.07
CA ALA A 4 3.36 20.72 0.80
C ALA A 4 3.77 19.39 0.16
N ALA A 5 4.54 18.59 0.88
CA ALA A 5 4.71 17.17 0.57
C ALA A 5 3.32 16.52 0.57
N ALA A 6 3.02 15.74 -0.48
CA ALA A 6 1.75 15.04 -0.58
C ALA A 6 1.96 13.63 -0.05
N ALA A 7 1.45 13.36 1.16
CA ALA A 7 1.44 12.01 1.68
C ALA A 7 0.31 11.19 1.04
N ILE A 8 0.57 9.92 0.75
CA ILE A 8 -0.36 8.98 0.16
C ILE A 8 -0.36 7.71 1.03
N VAL A 9 -1.54 7.30 1.50
CA VAL A 9 -1.76 5.96 2.06
C VAL A 9 -2.01 5.03 0.89
N LEU A 10 -1.20 4.01 0.70
CA LEU A 10 -1.50 2.94 -0.23
C LEU A 10 -2.12 1.77 0.52
N LEU A 11 -3.38 1.47 0.23
CA LEU A 11 -4.09 0.32 0.76
C LEU A 11 -4.27 -0.72 -0.35
N ALA A 12 -3.47 -1.78 -0.31
CA ALA A 12 -3.61 -2.91 -1.23
C ALA A 12 -4.45 -4.00 -0.57
N MET A 13 -5.60 -4.32 -1.18
CA MET A 13 -6.39 -5.49 -0.81
C MET A 13 -5.96 -6.64 -1.71
N LEU A 14 -4.95 -7.37 -1.26
CA LEU A 14 -4.44 -8.50 -2.01
C LEU A 14 -5.30 -9.72 -1.74
N ARG A 15 -5.85 -10.29 -2.81
CA ARG A 15 -6.36 -11.65 -2.78
C ARG A 15 -5.18 -12.56 -3.11
N PRO A 16 -4.74 -13.43 -2.21
CA PRO A 16 -3.68 -14.36 -2.57
C PRO A 16 -4.22 -15.32 -3.64
N ALA A 17 -3.85 -15.08 -4.91
CA ALA A 17 -3.82 -16.13 -5.89
C ALA A 17 -2.52 -16.88 -5.65
N VAL A 18 -2.53 -17.88 -4.75
CA VAL A 18 -1.38 -18.75 -4.55
C VAL A 18 -1.20 -19.56 -5.82
N ARG A 19 -0.37 -19.07 -6.74
CA ARG A 19 0.18 -19.88 -7.83
C ARG A 19 1.63 -20.13 -7.48
N ALA A 20 1.88 -21.24 -6.80
CA ALA A 20 3.21 -21.83 -6.81
C ALA A 20 3.46 -22.26 -8.26
N GLU A 21 4.35 -21.58 -8.96
CA GLU A 21 4.90 -22.10 -10.22
C GLU A 21 5.85 -23.25 -9.89
N THR A 22 5.27 -24.38 -9.51
CA THR A 22 5.94 -25.68 -9.51
C THR A 22 5.34 -26.52 -10.63
N GLU A 23 6.20 -27.27 -11.31
CA GLU A 23 5.90 -28.28 -12.34
C GLU A 23 4.56 -29.02 -12.18
N PRO A 24 3.96 -29.53 -13.27
CA PRO A 24 2.61 -30.09 -13.27
C PRO A 24 2.52 -31.31 -12.35
N SER A 25 2.09 -31.08 -11.11
CA SER A 25 1.76 -32.14 -10.16
C SER A 25 0.31 -32.57 -10.37
N THR A 26 0.10 -33.87 -10.51
CA THR A 26 -1.15 -34.58 -10.83
C THR A 26 -2.14 -34.70 -9.66
N LEU A 27 -2.04 -33.83 -8.64
CA LEU A 27 -2.99 -33.82 -7.52
C LEU A 27 -4.11 -32.80 -7.75
N PRO A 28 -5.36 -33.13 -7.40
CA PRO A 28 -6.49 -32.22 -7.60
C PRO A 28 -6.27 -30.93 -6.81
N PRO A 29 -6.67 -29.76 -7.35
CA PRO A 29 -6.47 -28.49 -6.67
C PRO A 29 -7.43 -28.40 -5.48
N GLU A 30 -6.94 -28.72 -4.28
CA GLU A 30 -7.56 -28.23 -3.05
C GLU A 30 -7.31 -26.73 -2.97
N SER A 31 -8.20 -25.96 -3.60
CA SER A 31 -8.21 -24.52 -3.47
C SER A 31 -8.80 -24.13 -2.11
N GLU A 32 -7.97 -24.08 -1.08
CA GLU A 32 -8.27 -23.16 0.01
C GLU A 32 -8.07 -21.75 -0.55
N SER A 33 -9.17 -21.05 -0.82
CA SER A 33 -9.13 -19.62 -1.10
C SER A 33 -8.51 -18.93 0.11
N GLY A 34 -7.20 -18.64 0.05
CA GLY A 34 -6.50 -17.96 1.12
C GLY A 34 -7.22 -16.68 1.47
N MET A 35 -7.55 -16.48 2.76
CA MET A 35 -8.24 -15.29 3.23
C MET A 35 -7.50 -14.03 2.73
N ALA A 36 -8.23 -13.10 2.11
CA ALA A 36 -7.65 -11.84 1.64
C ALA A 36 -7.01 -11.11 2.83
N ARG A 37 -5.68 -10.92 2.76
CA ARG A 37 -4.94 -10.18 3.79
C ARG A 37 -4.71 -8.76 3.29
N PRO A 38 -5.21 -7.74 4.01
CA PRO A 38 -4.95 -6.37 3.64
C PRO A 38 -3.47 -6.07 3.86
N ILE A 39 -2.85 -5.43 2.87
CA ILE A 39 -1.52 -4.85 2.99
C ILE A 39 -1.68 -3.34 2.92
N ALA A 40 -1.41 -2.66 4.03
CA ALA A 40 -1.34 -1.21 4.06
C ALA A 40 0.12 -0.75 4.08
N ARG A 41 0.42 0.25 3.27
CA ARG A 41 1.71 0.93 3.22
C ARG A 41 1.47 2.43 3.18
N LEU A 42 2.31 3.19 3.86
CA LEU A 42 2.30 4.64 3.79
C LEU A 42 3.43 5.11 2.89
N PHE A 43 3.18 6.14 2.10
CA PHE A 43 4.20 6.78 1.29
C PHE A 43 4.10 8.30 1.39
N GLU A 44 5.24 8.93 1.26
CA GLU A 44 5.35 10.36 1.05
C GLU A 44 5.84 10.59 -0.37
N VAL A 45 5.08 11.36 -1.15
CA VAL A 45 5.58 11.93 -2.40
C VAL A 45 6.19 13.27 -2.06
N ARG A 46 7.52 13.35 -2.19
CA ARG A 46 8.30 14.55 -1.89
C ARG A 46 9.06 15.00 -3.12
N ARG A 47 9.46 16.28 -3.14
CA ARG A 47 10.35 16.79 -4.19
C ARG A 47 11.79 16.50 -3.79
N GLY A 48 12.47 15.67 -4.57
CA GLY A 48 13.92 15.47 -4.51
C GLY A 48 14.67 16.62 -5.18
N ALA A 49 16.00 16.53 -5.20
CA ALA A 49 16.86 17.54 -5.80
C ALA A 49 16.62 17.68 -7.32
N GLU A 50 16.38 16.57 -8.01
CA GLU A 50 16.24 16.53 -9.47
C GLU A 50 14.85 16.08 -9.95
N HIS A 51 14.13 15.28 -9.16
CA HIS A 51 12.86 14.70 -9.56
C HIS A 51 11.93 14.47 -8.34
N LEU A 52 10.68 14.10 -8.59
CA LEU A 52 9.79 13.65 -7.52
C LEU A 52 10.25 12.30 -6.98
N GLU A 53 10.37 12.21 -5.66
CA GLU A 53 10.78 11.00 -4.95
C GLU A 53 9.58 10.43 -4.19
N LEU A 54 9.57 9.10 -4.09
CA LEU A 54 8.70 8.37 -3.16
C LEU A 54 9.55 7.93 -1.97
N ALA A 55 9.08 8.22 -0.76
CA ALA A 55 9.68 7.74 0.48
C ALA A 55 8.65 6.92 1.27
N LEU A 56 9.10 5.88 1.97
CA LEU A 56 8.24 5.07 2.83
C LEU A 56 7.83 5.86 4.07
N GLY A 57 6.52 5.91 4.31
CA GLY A 57 5.95 6.29 5.59
C GLY A 57 6.01 5.12 6.57
N GLY A 58 6.07 5.44 7.85
CA GLY A 58 6.06 4.46 8.93
C GLY A 58 4.74 3.71 9.01
N ASP A 59 4.51 3.08 10.16
CA ASP A 59 3.34 2.22 10.33
C ASP A 59 2.02 3.00 10.28
N VAL A 60 0.98 2.33 9.77
CA VAL A 60 -0.39 2.81 9.89
C VAL A 60 -0.75 2.92 11.38
N PRO A 61 -1.27 4.06 11.86
CA PRO A 61 -1.65 4.21 13.25
C PRO A 61 -2.55 3.08 13.76
N THR A 62 -2.27 2.61 14.98
CA THR A 62 -2.92 1.44 15.58
C THR A 62 -4.44 1.42 15.46
N PRO A 63 -5.18 2.53 15.71
CA PRO A 63 -6.64 2.51 15.61
C PRO A 63 -7.14 2.18 14.20
N VAL A 64 -6.45 2.65 13.16
CA VAL A 64 -6.79 2.37 11.76
C VAL A 64 -6.38 0.95 11.39
N ASN A 65 -5.19 0.51 11.83
CA ASN A 65 -4.71 -0.85 11.59
C ASN A 65 -5.64 -1.91 12.21
N GLN A 66 -6.20 -1.63 13.40
CA GLN A 66 -7.17 -2.51 14.07
C GLN A 66 -8.48 -2.66 13.27
N LYS A 67 -9.03 -1.57 12.73
CA LYS A 67 -10.24 -1.61 11.89
C LYS A 67 -10.01 -2.41 10.61
N MET A 68 -8.88 -2.19 9.96
CA MET A 68 -8.47 -2.95 8.77
C MET A 68 -8.33 -4.45 9.07
N THR A 69 -7.66 -4.80 10.18
CA THR A 69 -7.50 -6.19 10.61
C THR A 69 -8.84 -6.83 10.96
N ALA A 70 -9.75 -6.10 11.62
CA ALA A 70 -11.07 -6.59 11.95
C ALA A 70 -11.91 -6.90 10.70
N ALA A 71 -11.91 -6.01 9.70
CA ALA A 71 -12.59 -6.24 8.42
C ALA A 71 -12.02 -7.47 7.69
N ALA A 72 -10.69 -7.62 7.67
CA ALA A 72 -10.05 -8.78 7.08
C ALA A 72 -10.42 -10.10 7.76
N ASN A 73 -10.43 -10.13 9.10
CA ASN A 73 -10.87 -11.29 9.88
C ASN A 73 -12.35 -11.64 9.65
N ALA A 74 -13.17 -10.65 9.29
CA ALA A 74 -14.56 -10.85 8.88
C ALA A 74 -14.72 -11.24 7.40
N GLY A 75 -13.61 -11.39 6.64
CA GLY A 75 -13.65 -11.65 5.20
C GLY A 75 -14.18 -10.48 4.36
N GLN A 76 -14.20 -9.28 4.92
CA GLN A 76 -14.77 -8.08 4.31
C GLN A 76 -13.68 -7.18 3.74
N ALA A 77 -13.98 -6.52 2.61
CA ALA A 77 -13.14 -5.46 2.11
C ALA A 77 -13.20 -4.25 3.06
N TRP A 78 -12.04 -3.74 3.45
CA TRP A 78 -11.97 -2.51 4.24
C TRP A 78 -11.86 -1.31 3.32
N VAL A 79 -12.72 -0.32 3.53
CA VAL A 79 -12.65 1.01 2.91
C VAL A 79 -12.51 2.02 4.04
N PRO A 80 -11.47 2.88 4.04
CA PRO A 80 -11.26 3.83 5.11
C PRO A 80 -12.37 4.88 5.14
N ALA A 81 -12.87 5.19 6.34
CA ALA A 81 -13.70 6.37 6.55
C ALA A 81 -12.85 7.65 6.50
N VAL A 82 -13.50 8.81 6.35
CA VAL A 82 -12.82 10.12 6.36
C VAL A 82 -12.06 10.33 7.67
N GLU A 83 -12.61 9.87 8.78
CA GLU A 83 -12.01 9.92 10.11
C GLU A 83 -10.75 9.05 10.20
N ASP A 84 -10.73 7.91 9.52
CA ASP A 84 -9.56 7.03 9.47
C ASP A 84 -8.44 7.72 8.70
N LEU A 85 -8.74 8.31 7.53
CA LEU A 85 -7.75 9.07 6.75
C LEU A 85 -7.21 10.28 7.52
N ARG A 86 -8.05 10.96 8.31
CA ARG A 86 -7.63 12.06 9.19
C ARG A 86 -6.68 11.58 10.29
N GLU A 87 -7.04 10.48 10.95
CA GLU A 87 -6.21 9.83 11.98
C GLU A 87 -4.83 9.45 11.41
N VAL A 88 -4.79 8.87 10.20
CA VAL A 88 -3.52 8.61 9.51
C VAL A 88 -2.78 9.91 9.24
N ASN A 89 -3.44 10.92 8.66
CA ASN A 89 -2.82 12.21 8.32
C ASN A 89 -2.19 12.91 9.53
N GLU A 90 -2.80 12.83 10.70
CA GLU A 90 -2.31 13.49 11.92
C GLU A 90 -1.15 12.71 12.59
N LYS A 91 -1.21 11.38 12.52
CA LYS A 91 -0.34 10.51 13.35
C LYS A 91 0.75 9.79 12.59
N TRP A 92 0.66 9.69 11.27
CA TRP A 92 1.72 9.06 10.48
C TRP A 92 3.04 9.82 10.63
N ARG A 93 4.14 9.10 10.52
CA ARG A 93 5.50 9.65 10.54
C ARG A 93 6.31 8.99 9.42
N PRO A 94 7.34 9.64 8.87
CA PRO A 94 8.26 8.98 7.95
C PRO A 94 8.85 7.71 8.55
N ALA A 95 9.05 6.68 7.73
CA ALA A 95 9.68 5.45 8.21
C ALA A 95 11.15 5.71 8.57
N LYS A 96 11.61 5.08 9.64
CA LYS A 96 13.03 4.92 9.90
C LYS A 96 13.48 3.62 9.24
N ILE A 97 14.20 3.72 8.13
CA ILE A 97 14.79 2.55 7.48
C ILE A 97 16.00 2.12 8.30
N GLU A 98 15.82 1.08 9.11
CA GLU A 98 16.87 0.55 9.96
C GLU A 98 17.59 -0.61 9.27
N PRO A 99 18.94 -0.67 9.30
CA PRO A 99 19.72 -1.74 8.69
C PRO A 99 19.35 -3.15 9.17
N ARG A 100 18.80 -3.27 10.39
CA ARG A 100 18.32 -4.54 10.95
C ARG A 100 17.07 -5.09 10.24
N ASN A 101 16.24 -4.18 9.72
CA ASN A 101 14.97 -4.52 9.07
C ASN A 101 15.13 -4.56 7.56
N TYR A 102 15.96 -3.68 6.99
CA TYR A 102 16.15 -3.55 5.55
C TYR A 102 17.64 -3.45 5.21
N ALA A 103 18.09 -4.29 4.29
CA ALA A 103 19.40 -4.14 3.67
C ALA A 103 19.38 -3.01 2.62
N LYS A 104 18.28 -2.89 1.87
CA LYS A 104 18.06 -1.82 0.89
C LYS A 104 16.57 -1.65 0.62
N VAL A 105 16.12 -0.41 0.43
CA VAL A 105 14.81 -0.14 -0.17
C VAL A 105 14.97 0.81 -1.35
N GLU A 106 14.40 0.45 -2.49
CA GLU A 106 14.38 1.27 -3.70
C GLU A 106 12.94 1.56 -4.08
N TYR A 107 12.66 2.82 -4.40
CA TYR A 107 11.35 3.27 -4.86
C TYR A 107 11.49 3.85 -6.26
N ARG A 108 10.57 3.52 -7.16
CA ARG A 108 10.53 4.08 -8.51
C ARG A 108 9.11 4.44 -8.87
N LEU A 109 8.96 5.59 -9.52
CA LEU A 109 7.77 5.96 -10.26
C LEU A 109 8.06 5.69 -11.74
N LEU A 110 7.31 4.77 -12.34
CA LEU A 110 7.51 4.34 -13.71
C LEU A 110 6.39 4.89 -14.59
N GLY A 111 6.74 5.53 -15.70
CA GLY A 111 5.80 5.84 -16.77
C GLY A 111 5.25 4.58 -17.41
N SER A 112 4.14 4.69 -18.16
CA SER A 112 3.53 3.57 -18.87
C SER A 112 4.46 2.88 -19.90
N ASP A 113 5.52 3.56 -20.31
CA ASP A 113 6.54 3.13 -21.27
C ASP A 113 7.82 2.58 -20.62
N ALA A 114 7.97 2.73 -19.30
CA ALA A 114 9.18 2.39 -18.56
C ALA A 114 9.02 1.14 -17.66
N PHE A 115 8.01 0.31 -17.95
CA PHE A 115 7.81 -0.96 -17.24
C PHE A 115 8.94 -1.96 -17.59
N PRO A 116 9.56 -2.63 -16.59
CA PRO A 116 10.48 -3.71 -16.87
C PRO A 116 9.76 -4.84 -17.64
N PRO A 117 10.48 -5.61 -18.48
CA PRO A 117 9.89 -6.68 -19.30
C PRO A 117 9.00 -7.65 -18.52
N GLU A 118 9.42 -8.00 -17.30
CA GLU A 118 8.67 -8.91 -16.41
C GLU A 118 7.27 -8.38 -16.02
N PHE A 119 7.02 -7.08 -16.21
CA PHE A 119 5.76 -6.40 -15.90
C PHE A 119 5.09 -5.79 -17.15
N SER A 120 5.77 -5.68 -18.29
CA SER A 120 5.11 -5.23 -19.51
C SER A 120 4.23 -6.32 -20.13
N GLU A 121 4.57 -7.58 -19.90
CA GLU A 121 3.87 -8.75 -20.44
C GLU A 121 2.76 -9.29 -19.52
N ASP A 122 2.73 -8.87 -18.25
CA ASP A 122 1.69 -9.29 -17.31
C ASP A 122 0.37 -8.55 -17.60
N GLU A 123 -0.71 -9.30 -17.88
CA GLU A 123 -2.05 -8.75 -18.09
C GLU A 123 -2.54 -7.89 -16.89
N THR A 124 -1.96 -8.11 -15.71
CA THR A 124 -2.29 -7.35 -14.49
C THR A 124 -1.83 -5.90 -14.56
N THR A 125 -0.71 -5.59 -15.20
CA THR A 125 -0.12 -4.22 -15.29
C THR A 125 -0.47 -3.51 -16.58
N LYS A 126 -0.92 -4.24 -17.60
CA LYS A 126 -1.45 -3.71 -18.86
C LYS A 126 -2.55 -2.66 -18.62
N GLY A 127 -2.49 -1.57 -19.39
CA GLY A 127 -3.43 -0.44 -19.30
C GLY A 127 -3.20 0.51 -18.11
N SER A 128 -2.13 0.34 -17.34
CA SER A 128 -1.77 1.30 -16.29
C SER A 128 -1.18 2.58 -16.89
N GLN A 129 -1.58 3.74 -16.37
CA GLN A 129 -1.07 5.05 -16.77
C GLN A 129 0.36 5.29 -16.27
N PHE A 130 0.66 4.78 -15.08
CA PHE A 130 1.99 4.77 -14.46
C PHE A 130 1.99 3.69 -13.38
N ALA A 131 3.15 3.42 -12.79
CA ALA A 131 3.22 2.55 -11.62
C ALA A 131 4.17 3.03 -10.54
N ILE A 132 3.88 2.56 -9.34
CA ILE A 132 4.72 2.67 -8.17
C ILE A 132 5.40 1.32 -7.98
N ALA A 133 6.72 1.27 -8.10
CA ALA A 133 7.51 0.07 -7.90
C ALA A 133 8.39 0.20 -6.65
N ILE A 134 8.44 -0.87 -5.86
CA ILE A 134 9.15 -0.93 -4.59
C ILE A 134 9.94 -2.22 -4.54
N LYS A 135 11.25 -2.08 -4.31
CA LYS A 135 12.13 -3.23 -4.06
C LYS A 135 12.66 -3.15 -2.64
N GLU A 136 12.22 -4.08 -1.81
CA GLU A 136 12.71 -4.27 -0.45
C GLU A 136 13.69 -5.45 -0.46
N SER A 137 14.91 -5.24 0.01
CA SER A 137 15.91 -6.29 0.24
C SER A 137 16.16 -6.41 1.72
N PHE A 138 16.22 -7.65 2.22
CA PHE A 138 16.30 -7.94 3.64
C PHE A 138 17.66 -8.55 4.00
N PRO A 139 18.15 -8.35 5.23
CA PRO A 139 19.39 -8.99 5.70
C PRO A 139 19.29 -10.53 5.71
N GLY A 140 20.43 -11.22 5.56
CA GLY A 140 20.52 -12.67 5.35
C GLY A 140 20.03 -13.59 6.48
N GLY A 141 19.52 -13.04 7.59
CA GLY A 141 18.89 -13.79 8.68
C GLY A 141 17.35 -13.82 8.63
N GLN A 142 16.72 -13.12 7.69
CA GLN A 142 15.26 -13.11 7.55
C GLN A 142 14.76 -14.24 6.65
N ALA A 143 13.53 -14.71 6.89
CA ALA A 143 12.88 -15.74 6.08
C ALA A 143 12.57 -15.29 4.64
N VAL A 144 12.59 -13.98 4.39
CA VAL A 144 12.40 -13.35 3.08
C VAL A 144 13.70 -12.67 2.69
N ARG A 145 14.16 -12.88 1.45
CA ARG A 145 15.36 -12.23 0.93
C ARG A 145 15.05 -10.91 0.22
N MET A 146 13.94 -10.91 -0.53
CA MET A 146 13.51 -9.77 -1.32
C MET A 146 11.99 -9.77 -1.45
N THR A 147 11.40 -8.58 -1.41
CA THR A 147 10.03 -8.33 -1.83
C THR A 147 10.05 -7.28 -2.93
N TYR A 148 9.40 -7.57 -4.05
CA TYR A 148 9.21 -6.63 -5.14
C TYR A 148 7.72 -6.38 -5.35
N SER A 149 7.29 -5.14 -5.15
CA SER A 149 5.89 -4.72 -5.25
C SER A 149 5.71 -3.73 -6.39
N VAL A 150 4.72 -3.96 -7.23
CA VAL A 150 4.34 -3.07 -8.33
C VAL A 150 2.86 -2.74 -8.21
N PHE A 151 2.53 -1.46 -8.17
CA PHE A 151 1.18 -0.93 -8.13
C PHE A 151 0.90 -0.17 -9.43
N GLY A 152 0.22 -0.82 -10.37
CA GLY A 152 -0.18 -0.25 -11.65
C GLY A 152 -1.42 0.62 -11.52
N VAL A 153 -1.26 1.94 -11.64
CA VAL A 153 -2.38 2.90 -11.50
C VAL A 153 -3.16 2.95 -12.80
N ARG A 154 -4.42 2.51 -12.77
CA ARG A 154 -5.33 2.53 -13.92
C ARG A 154 -6.28 3.72 -13.88
N ASN A 155 -6.80 4.02 -12.69
CA ASN A 155 -7.70 5.15 -12.46
C ASN A 155 -7.10 6.12 -11.44
N ARG A 156 -7.33 7.41 -11.66
CA ARG A 156 -6.86 8.48 -10.78
C ARG A 156 -7.94 9.55 -10.65
N THR A 157 -8.26 9.87 -9.40
CA THR A 157 -8.97 11.09 -9.01
C THR A 157 -8.01 11.97 -8.19
N PRO A 158 -8.40 13.20 -7.82
CA PRO A 158 -7.58 14.04 -6.95
C PRO A 158 -7.26 13.41 -5.58
N THR A 159 -8.13 12.52 -5.09
CA THR A 159 -8.07 11.94 -3.74
C THR A 159 -7.77 10.44 -3.71
N VAL A 160 -7.99 9.72 -4.81
CA VAL A 160 -7.83 8.26 -4.88
C VAL A 160 -7.09 7.83 -6.15
N LEU A 161 -6.13 6.94 -5.99
CA LEU A 161 -5.54 6.14 -7.07
C LEU A 161 -6.08 4.71 -6.95
N SER A 162 -6.39 4.06 -8.06
CA SER A 162 -6.74 2.64 -8.04
C SER A 162 -6.22 1.91 -9.26
N GLY A 163 -6.08 0.60 -9.09
CA GLY A 163 -5.62 -0.29 -10.14
C GLY A 163 -5.20 -1.62 -9.54
N THR A 164 -4.14 -2.20 -10.07
CA THR A 164 -3.71 -3.55 -9.74
C THR A 164 -2.37 -3.56 -9.02
N ALA A 165 -2.20 -4.56 -8.17
CA ALA A 165 -1.00 -4.78 -7.40
C ALA A 165 -0.44 -6.16 -7.69
N ILE A 166 0.87 -6.24 -7.89
CA ILE A 166 1.64 -7.48 -7.93
C ILE A 166 2.72 -7.38 -6.85
N ILE A 167 2.78 -8.35 -5.96
CA ILE A 167 3.83 -8.46 -4.96
C ILE A 167 4.48 -9.83 -5.10
N SER A 168 5.76 -9.84 -5.48
CA SER A 168 6.58 -11.04 -5.56
C SER A 168 7.54 -11.08 -4.37
N THR A 169 7.50 -12.15 -3.60
CA THR A 169 8.36 -12.37 -2.44
C THR A 169 9.27 -13.57 -2.71
N VAL A 170 10.58 -13.41 -2.53
CA VAL A 170 11.54 -14.51 -2.63
C VAL A 170 11.87 -15.01 -1.22
N ALA A 171 11.35 -16.18 -0.87
CA ALA A 171 11.59 -16.81 0.41
C ALA A 171 12.98 -17.49 0.47
N VAL A 172 13.54 -17.61 1.67
CA VAL A 172 14.76 -18.38 1.95
C VAL A 172 14.37 -19.84 2.19
N ALA A 173 14.77 -20.71 1.26
CA ALA A 173 14.59 -22.17 1.31
C ALA A 173 15.78 -22.82 0.57
N PRO A 174 16.03 -24.15 0.68
CA PRO A 174 17.12 -24.80 -0.05
C PRO A 174 17.11 -24.51 -1.56
N PHE A 175 15.93 -24.15 -2.10
CA PHE A 175 15.77 -23.47 -3.38
C PHE A 175 14.89 -22.21 -3.20
N PRO A 176 15.26 -21.04 -3.75
CA PRO A 176 14.43 -19.84 -3.67
C PRO A 176 13.11 -20.06 -4.42
N LEU A 177 11.98 -19.92 -3.71
CA LEU A 177 10.64 -20.02 -4.31
C LEU A 177 9.99 -18.63 -4.37
N PRO A 178 9.61 -18.12 -5.55
CA PRO A 178 8.84 -16.89 -5.65
C PRO A 178 7.39 -17.14 -5.21
N ILE A 179 6.90 -16.32 -4.29
CA ILE A 179 5.49 -16.26 -3.90
C ILE A 179 4.92 -14.98 -4.50
N VAL A 180 4.02 -15.12 -5.47
CA VAL A 180 3.40 -13.98 -6.15
C VAL A 180 1.98 -13.77 -5.63
N LEU A 181 1.69 -12.54 -5.22
CA LEU A 181 0.37 -12.07 -4.82
C LEU A 181 -0.11 -11.07 -5.87
N LYS A 182 -1.33 -11.24 -6.38
CA LYS A 182 -1.96 -10.32 -7.32
C LYS A 182 -3.29 -9.84 -6.76
N GLY A 183 -3.63 -8.59 -6.98
CA GLY A 183 -4.93 -8.08 -6.54
C GLY A 183 -5.19 -6.67 -7.00
N ASP A 184 -6.22 -6.08 -6.43
CA ASP A 184 -6.54 -4.67 -6.63
C ASP A 184 -5.98 -3.85 -5.47
N PHE A 185 -5.66 -2.59 -5.75
CA PHE A 185 -5.31 -1.64 -4.69
C PHE A 185 -6.07 -0.33 -4.86
N GLN A 186 -6.19 0.37 -3.73
CA GLN A 186 -6.63 1.75 -3.66
C GLN A 186 -5.63 2.53 -2.81
N ALA A 187 -5.16 3.66 -3.32
CA ALA A 187 -4.33 4.58 -2.55
C ALA A 187 -5.08 5.88 -2.33
N TYR A 188 -5.13 6.35 -1.09
CA TYR A 188 -5.83 7.56 -0.67
C TYR A 188 -4.81 8.66 -0.37
N ARG A 189 -5.03 9.82 -0.97
CA ARG A 189 -4.21 11.00 -0.70
C ARG A 189 -4.55 11.58 0.68
N LEU A 190 -3.53 11.86 1.47
CA LEU A 190 -3.65 12.51 2.77
C LEU A 190 -3.55 14.04 2.60
N GLY A 191 -4.25 14.80 3.45
CA GLY A 191 -4.22 16.27 3.47
C GLY A 191 -5.35 16.99 2.73
N GLU A 192 -6.27 16.24 2.08
CA GLU A 192 -7.53 16.77 1.50
C GLU A 192 -8.77 16.23 2.25
N ALA A 193 -8.64 15.80 3.51
CA ALA A 193 -9.83 15.74 4.37
C ALA A 193 -10.35 17.19 4.47
N PRO A 194 -11.63 17.49 4.15
CA PRO A 194 -12.12 18.86 4.19
C PRO A 194 -11.76 19.46 5.55
N ALA A 195 -11.00 20.56 5.53
CA ALA A 195 -10.65 21.26 6.74
C ALA A 195 -11.95 21.48 7.51
N ARG A 196 -12.00 21.05 8.79
CA ARG A 196 -13.15 21.34 9.65
C ARG A 196 -13.46 22.82 9.48
N SER A 197 -14.65 23.12 8.96
CA SER A 197 -15.10 24.50 8.87
C SER A 197 -15.02 25.09 10.28
N VAL A 198 -14.48 26.30 10.41
CA VAL A 198 -14.42 27.01 11.71
C VAL A 198 -15.82 27.04 12.36
N PHE A 199 -16.88 27.05 11.55
CA PHE A 199 -18.26 26.93 12.00
C PHE A 199 -18.61 25.59 12.66
N GLN A 200 -18.02 24.45 12.24
CA GLN A 200 -18.24 23.15 12.90
C GLN A 200 -17.60 23.09 14.29
N ARG A 201 -16.43 23.73 14.47
CA ARG A 201 -15.82 23.85 15.81
C ARG A 201 -16.64 24.74 16.74
N ILE A 202 -17.22 25.81 16.19
CA ILE A 202 -18.09 26.71 16.93
C ILE A 202 -19.44 26.03 17.25
N SER A 203 -20.03 25.27 16.32
CA SER A 203 -21.27 24.55 16.59
C SER A 203 -21.12 23.48 17.68
N ASP A 204 -19.97 22.82 17.76
CA ASP A 204 -19.70 21.82 18.81
C ASP A 204 -19.55 22.47 20.19
N LEU A 205 -18.95 23.68 20.27
CA LEU A 205 -18.89 24.48 21.49
C LEU A 205 -20.27 24.94 21.97
N PHE A 206 -21.20 25.24 21.04
CA PHE A 206 -22.56 25.64 21.38
C PHE A 206 -23.54 24.46 21.57
N SER A 207 -23.17 23.26 21.16
CA SER A 207 -23.97 22.04 21.38
C SER A 207 -23.70 21.38 22.74
N GLY A 208 -22.61 21.78 23.43
CA GLY A 208 -22.21 21.24 24.74
C GLY A 208 -22.89 21.85 25.98
N CYS A 209 -23.75 22.85 25.82
CA CYS A 209 -24.48 23.47 26.95
C CYS A 209 -25.99 23.41 26.74
N ARG A 210 -26.56 22.20 26.71
CA ARG A 210 -28.01 22.04 26.92
C ARG A 210 -28.35 20.69 27.52
N HIS A 211 -28.14 20.53 28.83
CA HIS A 211 -29.05 19.79 29.70
C HIS A 211 -29.07 20.47 31.08
N ARG A 212 -30.29 20.55 31.61
CA ARG A 212 -30.76 21.32 32.79
C ARG A 212 -29.97 21.07 34.06
#